data_AF-A0A259KLH0-F1
#
_entry.id   AF-A0A259KLH0-F1
#
_cell.length_a   1.000
_cell.length_b   1.000
_cell.length_c   1.000
_cell.angle_alpha   90.00
_cell.angle_beta   90.00
_cell.angle_gamma   90.00
#
_symmetry.space_group_name_H-M   'P 1'
#
loop_
_entity.id
_entity.type
_entity.pdbx_description
1 polymer ?
#
loop_
_entity_poly.entity_id
_entity_poly.type
_entity_poly.pdbx_seq_one_letter_code
_entity_poly.pdbx_strand_id
1 'polypeptide(L)'
;MKTVRMKIEPNIPSVKRVGRVNTAKLDATTETQIAQHAAEDDAAAVQDAAKFARRVRRRLGFSQAEFATRIDVSLETIRNWEQGKRSPTGAAKALLKVLDKAPEAALAALH
;
A
#
# COMPACT_ATOMS: atom_id res chain seq x y z
N MET A 1 2.31 -9.42 -27.80
CA MET A 1 1.64 -10.03 -26.62
C MET A 1 0.25 -10.49 -27.04
N LYS A 2 -0.09 -11.77 -26.88
CA LYS A 2 -1.37 -12.32 -27.31
C LYS A 2 -2.35 -12.24 -26.14
N THR A 3 -3.31 -11.32 -26.19
CA THR A 3 -4.31 -11.16 -25.13
C THR A 3 -5.27 -12.34 -25.19
N VAL A 4 -5.18 -13.26 -24.23
CA VAL A 4 -6.16 -14.34 -24.06
C VAL A 4 -7.37 -13.76 -23.34
N ARG A 5 -8.44 -13.51 -24.10
CA ARG A 5 -9.73 -13.10 -23.53
C ARG A 5 -10.43 -14.34 -23.00
N MET A 6 -10.51 -14.48 -21.68
CA MET A 6 -11.26 -15.54 -21.03
C MET A 6 -12.65 -15.01 -20.67
N LYS A 7 -13.69 -15.56 -21.29
CA LYS A 7 -15.08 -15.22 -20.99
C LYS A 7 -15.51 -16.05 -19.78
N ILE A 8 -15.72 -15.41 -18.63
CA ILE A 8 -16.20 -16.08 -17.41
C ILE A 8 -17.72 -16.04 -17.45
N GLU A 9 -18.33 -17.19 -17.73
CA GLU A 9 -19.78 -17.38 -17.74
C GLU A 9 -20.19 -17.85 -16.33
N PRO A 10 -20.86 -17.02 -15.52
CA PRO A 10 -21.10 -17.30 -14.09
C PRO A 10 -22.08 -18.46 -13.83
N ASN A 11 -22.79 -18.93 -14.86
CA ASN A 11 -23.87 -19.91 -14.75
C ASN A 11 -23.52 -21.28 -15.37
N ILE A 12 -22.27 -21.49 -15.77
CA ILE A 12 -21.78 -22.83 -16.12
C ILE A 12 -21.37 -23.50 -14.80
N PRO A 13 -21.93 -24.67 -14.44
CA PRO A 13 -21.44 -25.45 -13.30
C PRO A 13 -20.09 -26.08 -13.70
N SER A 14 -19.08 -25.25 -13.95
CA SER A 14 -17.70 -25.70 -13.77
C SER A 14 -17.61 -26.11 -12.31
N VAL A 15 -17.23 -27.37 -12.08
CA VAL A 15 -16.95 -27.93 -10.75
C VAL A 15 -16.40 -26.81 -9.90
N LYS A 16 -17.18 -26.31 -8.92
CA LYS A 16 -16.72 -25.27 -7.99
C LYS A 16 -15.37 -25.77 -7.53
N ARG A 17 -14.28 -25.17 -7.99
CA ARG A 17 -12.96 -25.44 -7.44
C ARG A 17 -13.04 -24.80 -6.06
N VAL A 18 -13.64 -25.52 -5.12
CA VAL A 18 -13.57 -25.22 -3.71
C VAL A 18 -12.08 -25.01 -3.48
N GLY A 19 -11.70 -23.79 -3.10
CA GLY A 19 -10.30 -23.46 -2.90
C GLY A 19 -9.65 -24.54 -2.04
N ARG A 20 -8.42 -24.93 -2.36
CA ARG A 20 -7.72 -25.94 -1.57
C ARG A 20 -7.38 -25.32 -0.21
N VAL A 21 -8.13 -25.67 0.82
CA VAL A 21 -7.88 -25.27 2.20
C VAL A 21 -7.43 -26.48 2.99
N ASN A 22 -6.34 -26.35 3.74
CA ASN A 22 -5.94 -27.35 4.71
C ASN A 22 -6.71 -27.10 6.01
N THR A 23 -7.81 -27.82 6.20
CA THR A 23 -8.71 -27.67 7.36
C THR A 23 -7.99 -28.02 8.67
N ALA A 24 -7.18 -29.08 8.69
CA ALA A 24 -6.42 -29.46 9.88
C ALA A 24 -5.46 -28.35 10.34
N LYS A 25 -4.82 -27.62 9.41
CA LYS A 25 -3.98 -26.47 9.75
C LYS A 25 -4.81 -25.31 10.31
N LEU A 26 -5.99 -25.06 9.73
CA LEU A 26 -6.87 -23.99 10.17
C LEU A 26 -7.37 -24.24 11.60
N ASP A 27 -7.87 -25.44 11.88
CA ASP A 27 -8.40 -25.83 13.19
C ASP A 27 -7.32 -25.86 14.28
N ALA A 28 -6.07 -26.13 13.91
CA ALA A 28 -4.92 -26.08 14.81
C ALA A 28 -4.38 -24.66 15.06
N THR A 29 -4.87 -23.65 14.32
CA THR A 29 -4.39 -22.27 14.48
C THR A 29 -5.02 -21.64 15.72
N THR A 30 -4.16 -21.26 16.67
CA THR A 30 -4.56 -20.66 17.94
C THR A 30 -4.79 -19.14 17.81
N GLU A 31 -5.56 -18.57 18.75
CA GLU A 31 -5.76 -17.11 18.86
C GLU A 31 -4.43 -16.34 18.95
N THR A 32 -3.44 -16.88 19.66
CA THR A 32 -2.10 -16.27 19.75
C THR A 32 -1.41 -16.21 18.39
N GLN A 33 -1.51 -17.27 17.60
CA GLN A 33 -0.94 -17.29 16.24
C GLN A 33 -1.68 -16.34 15.31
N ILE A 34 -3.01 -16.25 15.40
CA ILE A 34 -3.81 -15.28 14.63
C ILE A 34 -3.35 -13.86 14.94
N ALA A 35 -3.25 -13.51 16.23
CA ALA A 35 -2.81 -12.19 16.66
C ALA A 35 -1.38 -11.86 16.19
N GLN A 36 -0.47 -12.85 16.26
CA GLN A 36 0.90 -12.69 15.76
C GLN A 36 0.92 -12.42 14.25
N HIS A 37 0.23 -13.24 13.45
CA HIS A 37 0.19 -13.04 12.00
C HIS A 37 -0.42 -11.68 11.63
N ALA A 38 -1.49 -11.25 12.32
CA ALA A 38 -2.07 -9.93 12.12
C ALA A 38 -1.06 -8.80 12.41
N ALA A 39 -0.30 -8.91 13.49
CA ALA A 39 0.73 -7.93 13.82
C ALA A 39 1.89 -7.92 12.80
N GLU A 40 2.28 -9.09 12.28
CA GLU A 40 3.30 -9.22 11.23
C GLU A 40 2.82 -8.59 9.92
N ASP A 41 1.57 -8.84 9.52
CA ASP A 41 0.94 -8.26 8.33
C ASP A 41 0.83 -6.73 8.45
N ASP A 42 0.40 -6.21 9.60
CA ASP A 42 0.33 -4.78 9.86
C ASP A 42 1.72 -4.13 9.80
N ALA A 43 2.74 -4.75 10.39
CA ALA A 43 4.11 -4.27 10.33
C ALA A 43 4.64 -4.24 8.88
N ALA A 44 4.36 -5.29 8.10
CA ALA A 44 4.72 -5.34 6.67
C ALA A 44 4.02 -4.23 5.88
N ALA A 45 2.73 -4.00 6.13
CA ALA A 45 1.95 -2.94 5.48
C ALA A 45 2.51 -1.53 5.80
N VAL A 46 2.95 -1.28 7.03
CA VAL A 46 3.61 -0.03 7.43
C VAL A 46 4.92 0.16 6.67
N GLN A 47 5.74 -0.89 6.55
CA GLN A 47 7.00 -0.82 5.81
C GLN A 47 6.80 -0.58 4.31
N ASP A 48 5.76 -1.17 3.72
CA ASP A 48 5.45 -0.93 2.31
C ASP A 48 4.93 0.49 2.07
N ALA A 49 4.15 1.05 2.99
CA ALA A 49 3.77 2.46 2.95
C ALA A 49 5.00 3.39 3.05
N ALA A 50 5.98 3.04 3.89
CA ALA A 50 7.23 3.78 4.04
C ALA A 50 8.07 3.77 2.75
N LYS A 51 8.24 2.59 2.13
CA LYS A 51 8.91 2.44 0.84
C LYS A 51 8.20 3.23 -0.26
N PHE A 52 6.87 3.20 -0.28
CA PHE A 52 6.06 3.93 -1.25
C PHE A 52 6.26 5.45 -1.12
N ALA A 53 6.14 6.02 0.09
CA ALA A 53 6.36 7.45 0.32
C ALA A 53 7.77 7.88 -0.13
N ARG A 54 8.80 7.12 0.27
CA ARG A 54 10.20 7.38 -0.12
C ARG A 54 10.40 7.33 -1.63
N ARG A 55 9.75 6.37 -2.32
CA ARG A 55 9.82 6.22 -3.77
C ARG A 55 9.20 7.41 -4.49
N VAL A 56 8.01 7.86 -4.07
CA VAL A 56 7.32 9.02 -4.65
C VAL A 56 8.22 10.24 -4.56
N ARG A 57 8.74 10.56 -3.37
CA ARG A 57 9.65 11.69 -3.18
C ARG A 57 10.90 11.61 -4.06
N ARG A 58 11.58 10.46 -4.06
CA ARG A 58 12.83 10.29 -4.82
C ARG A 58 12.61 10.44 -6.32
N ARG A 59 11.49 9.95 -6.84
CA ARG A 59 11.17 10.09 -8.27
C ARG A 59 10.90 11.55 -8.66
N LEU A 60 10.44 12.37 -7.73
CA LEU A 60 10.28 13.81 -7.90
C LEU A 60 11.60 14.59 -7.75
N GLY A 61 12.69 13.93 -7.37
CA GLY A 61 14.00 14.57 -7.21
C GLY A 61 14.17 15.42 -5.95
N PHE A 62 13.22 15.36 -5.01
CA PHE A 62 13.25 16.21 -3.81
C PHE A 62 14.01 15.57 -2.64
N SER A 63 14.70 16.40 -1.87
CA SER A 63 15.10 16.10 -0.50
C SER A 63 13.87 15.94 0.42
N GLN A 64 14.06 15.36 1.61
CA GLN A 64 12.96 15.24 2.57
C GLN A 64 12.39 16.60 2.99
N ALA A 65 13.24 17.62 3.13
CA ALA A 65 12.83 18.96 3.51
C ALA A 65 12.03 19.64 2.40
N GLU A 66 12.51 19.60 1.16
CA GLU A 66 11.77 20.15 0.02
C GLU A 66 10.42 19.46 -0.14
N PHE A 67 10.39 18.12 -0.04
CA PHE A 67 9.13 17.38 -0.17
C PHE A 67 8.13 17.73 0.92
N ALA A 68 8.60 17.88 2.17
CA ALA A 68 7.78 18.32 3.28
C ALA A 68 7.14 19.69 3.01
N THR A 69 7.93 20.66 2.55
CA THR A 69 7.44 21.99 2.15
C THR A 69 6.44 21.93 1.00
N ARG A 70 6.69 21.11 -0.03
CA ARG A 70 5.83 21.03 -1.22
C ARG A 70 4.45 20.46 -0.96
N ILE A 71 4.29 19.62 0.06
CA ILE A 71 3.00 18.97 0.38
C ILE A 71 2.41 19.46 1.71
N ASP A 72 2.96 20.56 2.25
CA ASP A 72 2.55 21.22 3.49
C ASP A 72 2.44 20.28 4.71
N VAL A 73 3.53 19.57 5.01
CA VAL A 73 3.66 18.76 6.22
C VAL A 73 5.01 18.98 6.89
N SER A 74 5.13 18.64 8.17
CA SER A 74 6.41 18.75 8.86
C SER A 74 7.45 17.76 8.32
N LEU A 75 8.73 18.16 8.33
CA LEU A 75 9.85 17.28 8.00
C LEU A 75 9.87 16.02 8.87
N GLU A 76 9.48 16.14 10.14
CA GLU A 76 9.34 15.01 11.05
C GLU A 76 8.27 14.01 10.55
N THR A 77 7.14 14.49 10.04
CA THR A 77 6.10 13.64 9.46
C THR A 77 6.64 12.82 8.29
N ILE A 78 7.35 13.46 7.35
CA ILE A 78 8.01 12.75 6.24
C ILE A 78 9.00 11.71 6.74
N ARG A 79 9.83 12.04 7.74
CA ARG A 79 10.79 11.10 8.32
C ARG A 79 10.09 9.92 8.97
N ASN A 80 9.05 10.16 9.75
CA ASN A 80 8.27 9.11 10.42
C ASN A 80 7.61 8.18 9.40
N TRP A 81 7.09 8.72 8.29
CA TRP A 81 6.56 7.91 7.19
C TRP A 81 7.64 7.09 6.51
N GLU A 82 8.73 7.72 6.06
CA GLU A 82 9.76 7.01 5.30
C GLU A 82 10.57 6.01 6.13
N GLN A 83 10.57 6.13 7.46
CA GLN A 83 11.17 5.16 8.39
C GLN A 83 10.20 4.05 8.81
N GLY A 84 8.91 4.15 8.45
CA GLY A 84 7.90 3.19 8.88
C GLY A 84 7.57 3.27 10.37
N LYS A 85 7.82 4.42 11.01
CA LYS A 85 7.36 4.68 12.38
C LYS A 85 5.87 4.99 12.44
N ARG A 86 5.36 5.62 11.37
CA ARG A 86 3.92 5.85 11.12
C ARG A 86 3.64 5.66 9.64
N SER A 87 2.38 5.43 9.31
CA SER A 87 1.92 5.37 7.92
C SER A 87 1.12 6.61 7.55
N PRO A 88 1.22 7.11 6.30
CA PRO A 88 0.29 8.11 5.80
C PRO A 88 -1.14 7.52 5.76
N THR A 89 -2.10 8.26 6.28
CA THR A 89 -3.52 7.86 6.37
C THR A 89 -4.41 8.79 5.55
N GLY A 90 -5.65 8.35 5.26
CA GLY A 90 -6.69 9.17 4.64
C GLY A 90 -6.20 10.04 3.47
N ALA A 91 -6.31 11.36 3.64
CA ALA A 91 -5.93 12.37 2.67
C ALA A 91 -4.45 12.30 2.26
N ALA A 92 -3.52 12.09 3.21
CA ALA A 92 -2.10 12.00 2.90
C ALA A 92 -1.78 10.80 1.99
N LYS A 93 -2.42 9.66 2.23
CA LYS A 93 -2.29 8.47 1.35
C LYS A 93 -2.83 8.74 -0.05
N ALA A 94 -3.96 9.46 -0.16
CA ALA A 94 -4.51 9.85 -1.45
C ALA A 94 -3.56 10.82 -2.17
N LEU A 95 -3.06 11.85 -1.48
CA LEU A 95 -2.11 12.82 -2.04
C LEU A 95 -0.86 12.16 -2.58
N LEU A 96 -0.24 11.24 -1.83
CA LEU A 96 0.93 10.50 -2.30
C LEU A 96 0.63 9.65 -3.55
N LYS A 97 -0.58 9.11 -3.69
CA LYS A 97 -1.01 8.41 -4.92
C LYS A 97 -1.18 9.37 -6.10
N VAL A 98 -1.74 10.56 -5.87
CA VAL A 98 -1.88 11.57 -6.94
C VAL A 98 -0.50 12.05 -7.37
N LEU A 99 0.40 12.35 -6.45
CA LEU A 99 1.81 12.66 -6.74
C LEU A 99 2.53 11.50 -7.45
N ASP A 100 2.16 10.24 -7.16
CA ASP A 100 2.70 9.06 -7.87
C ASP A 100 2.16 8.91 -9.30
N LYS A 101 1.03 9.53 -9.66
CA LYS A 101 0.38 9.31 -10.97
C LYS A 101 0.36 10.55 -11.87
N ALA A 102 0.24 11.74 -11.30
CA ALA A 102 0.16 13.01 -12.00
C ALA A 102 0.94 14.09 -11.21
N PRO A 103 2.27 13.96 -11.10
CA PRO A 103 3.08 14.83 -10.25
C PRO A 103 3.00 16.31 -10.65
N GLU A 104 2.97 16.61 -11.94
CA GLU A 104 2.91 17.99 -12.45
C GLU A 104 1.61 18.68 -12.03
N ALA A 105 0.47 18.01 -12.24
CA ALA A 105 -0.85 18.53 -11.86
C ALA A 105 -1.00 18.66 -10.34
N ALA A 106 -0.50 17.67 -9.59
CA ALA A 106 -0.55 17.70 -8.13
C ALA A 106 0.28 18.85 -7.57
N LEU A 107 1.53 19.02 -8.03
CA LEU A 107 2.41 20.09 -7.56
C LEU A 107 1.90 21.47 -7.98
N ALA A 108 1.34 21.62 -9.18
CA ALA A 108 0.73 22.87 -9.62
C ALA A 108 -0.48 23.27 -8.78
N ALA A 109 -1.24 22.32 -8.23
CA ALA A 109 -2.41 22.59 -7.39
C ALA A 109 -2.06 22.90 -5.92
N LEU A 110 -0.86 22.56 -5.47
CA LEU A 110 -0.38 22.81 -4.11
C LEU A 110 0.31 24.19 -3.97
N HIS A 111 0.48 24.91 -5.08
CA HIS A 111 1.24 26.16 -5.19
C HIS A 111 0.36 27.30 -5.66
#